data_AF-A0A7C2VNG5-F1
#
_entry.id   AF-A0A7C2VNG5-F1
#
_cell.length_a   1.000
_cell.length_b   1.000
_cell.length_c   1.000
_cell.angle_alpha   90.00
_cell.angle_beta   90.00
_cell.angle_gamma   90.00
#
_symmetry.space_group_name_H-M   'P 1'
#
loop_
_entity.id
_entity.type
_entity.pdbx_description
1 polymer ?
#
loop_
_entity_poly.entity_id
_entity_poly.type
_entity_poly.pdbx_seq_one_letter_code
_entity_poly.pdbx_strand_id
1 'polypeptide(L)'
;LFQSLVSKHPREKVVLAGERRGLRIPGFDLGNSPLEFTRSVVEGKIVILTTTNFTKVVSSALKAPFIMAGCLRNAMAAASLAMREAAKQGRNVTIVHSGRKGFFTPEDYITAVVIKNFMEGRREPEGFERCVFNSPSAKYLASIGLGEDVKYCAQLNQSKTVPVIEFTSFVGRLISPF
;
A
#
# COMPACT_ATOMS: atom_id res chain seq x y z
N LEU A 1 -6.63 17.23 -12.02
CA LEU A 1 -6.25 16.96 -10.61
C LEU A 1 -4.72 16.80 -10.44
N PHE A 2 -4.07 15.82 -11.10
CA PHE A 2 -2.63 15.57 -10.94
C PHE A 2 -1.75 16.81 -11.22
N GLN A 3 -1.90 17.46 -12.38
CA GLN A 3 -1.15 18.69 -12.71
C GLN A 3 -1.38 19.84 -11.72
N SER A 4 -2.60 19.96 -11.18
CA SER A 4 -2.92 20.98 -10.17
C SER A 4 -2.22 20.73 -8.84
N LEU A 5 -2.02 19.46 -8.44
CA LEU A 5 -1.23 19.12 -7.25
C LEU A 5 0.25 19.44 -7.45
N VAL A 6 0.79 19.17 -8.65
CA VAL A 6 2.18 19.52 -8.99
C VAL A 6 2.42 21.03 -8.89
N SER A 7 1.50 21.85 -9.41
CA SER A 7 1.65 23.31 -9.39
C SER A 7 1.54 23.96 -8.00
N LYS A 8 1.05 23.24 -6.98
CA LYS A 8 0.87 23.77 -5.62
C LYS A 8 2.13 23.73 -4.76
N HIS A 9 3.19 23.09 -5.24
CA HIS A 9 4.42 22.87 -4.47
C HIS A 9 5.66 23.21 -5.31
N PRO A 10 6.74 23.70 -4.69
CA PRO A 10 8.02 23.86 -5.36
C PRO A 10 8.53 22.52 -5.91
N ARG A 11 9.08 22.50 -7.13
CA ARG A 11 9.45 21.27 -7.84
C ARG A 11 10.48 20.44 -7.08
N GLU A 12 11.40 21.08 -6.38
CA GLU A 12 12.45 20.47 -5.55
C GLU A 12 11.92 19.78 -4.29
N LYS A 13 10.69 20.11 -3.87
CA LYS A 13 9.99 19.49 -2.74
C LYS A 13 9.06 18.35 -3.16
N VAL A 14 8.98 18.03 -4.44
CA VAL A 14 8.04 17.05 -4.99
C VAL A 14 8.78 15.93 -5.72
N VAL A 15 8.30 14.70 -5.53
CA VAL A 15 8.68 13.53 -6.32
C VAL A 15 7.42 13.01 -7.03
N LEU A 16 7.47 12.96 -8.37
CA LEU A 16 6.40 12.37 -9.17
C LEU A 16 6.65 10.87 -9.31
N ALA A 17 5.72 10.07 -8.83
CA ALA A 17 5.81 8.62 -8.88
C ALA A 17 4.56 8.02 -9.53
N GLY A 18 4.72 6.91 -10.26
CA GLY A 18 3.56 6.25 -10.84
C GLY A 18 3.86 5.28 -11.95
N GLU A 19 2.84 4.50 -12.28
CA GLU A 19 2.91 3.47 -13.30
C GLU A 19 1.73 3.48 -14.25
N ARG A 20 1.96 2.96 -15.46
CA ARG A 20 0.93 2.43 -16.34
C ARG A 20 1.40 1.06 -16.83
N ARG A 21 0.65 0.01 -16.50
CA ARG A 21 1.00 -1.39 -16.81
C ARG A 21 2.37 -1.76 -16.23
N GLY A 22 2.62 -1.40 -14.97
CA GLY A 22 3.87 -1.69 -14.26
C GLY A 22 5.08 -0.87 -14.71
N LEU A 23 4.97 -0.06 -15.75
CA LEU A 23 6.07 0.76 -16.26
C LEU A 23 5.96 2.20 -15.77
N ARG A 24 7.10 2.81 -15.45
CA ARG A 24 7.20 4.23 -15.09
C ARG A 24 6.62 5.10 -16.19
N ILE A 25 5.88 6.13 -15.80
CA ILE A 25 5.28 7.10 -16.72
C ILE A 25 6.40 8.03 -17.27
N PRO A 26 6.47 8.28 -18.58
CA PRO A 26 7.43 9.24 -19.13
C PRO A 26 7.34 10.62 -18.45
N GLY A 27 8.49 11.18 -18.07
CA GLY A 27 8.57 12.45 -17.35
C GLY A 27 8.38 12.37 -15.83
N PHE A 28 8.17 11.17 -15.26
CA PHE A 28 8.10 10.97 -13.80
C PHE A 28 9.48 10.66 -13.22
N ASP A 29 9.66 11.04 -11.95
CA ASP A 29 10.90 10.79 -11.21
C ASP A 29 11.06 9.29 -10.91
N LEU A 30 10.00 8.66 -10.39
CA LEU A 30 9.98 7.25 -9.97
C LEU A 30 8.85 6.47 -10.66
N GLY A 31 9.03 5.16 -10.75
CA GLY A 31 7.98 4.21 -11.08
C GLY A 31 7.07 3.92 -9.90
N ASN A 32 6.61 2.67 -9.81
CA ASN A 32 5.85 2.14 -8.68
C ASN A 32 6.60 0.96 -8.02
N SER A 33 7.90 0.82 -8.27
CA SER A 33 8.71 -0.15 -7.53
C SER A 33 9.00 0.41 -6.14
N PRO A 34 8.67 -0.32 -5.05
CA PRO A 34 8.98 0.14 -3.70
C PRO A 34 10.48 0.32 -3.45
N LEU A 35 11.33 -0.33 -4.23
CA LEU A 35 12.80 -0.24 -4.13
C LEU A 35 13.33 1.14 -4.59
N GLU A 36 12.55 1.87 -5.40
CA GLU A 36 12.89 3.23 -5.85
C GLU A 36 12.75 4.28 -4.73
N PHE A 37 11.96 4.01 -3.69
CA PHE A 37 11.60 4.96 -2.62
C PHE A 37 12.62 4.97 -1.48
N THR A 38 13.89 5.16 -1.81
CA THR A 38 14.97 5.24 -0.82
C THR A 38 14.94 6.58 -0.06
N ARG A 39 15.49 6.60 1.15
CA ARG A 39 15.55 7.81 2.00
C ARG A 39 16.15 9.01 1.27
N SER A 40 17.28 8.84 0.57
CA SER A 40 17.94 9.91 -0.17
C SER A 40 17.08 10.52 -1.28
N VAL A 41 16.12 9.76 -1.81
CA VAL A 41 15.23 10.22 -2.88
C VAL A 41 14.03 10.98 -2.31
N VAL A 42 13.40 10.47 -1.24
CA VAL A 42 12.07 10.93 -0.80
C VAL A 42 12.04 11.68 0.55
N GLU A 43 13.12 11.68 1.32
CA GLU A 43 13.14 12.35 2.63
C GLU A 43 12.85 13.85 2.51
N GLY A 44 11.93 14.33 3.34
CA GLY A 44 11.51 15.74 3.36
C GLY A 44 10.75 16.20 2.11
N LYS A 45 10.31 15.28 1.24
CA LYS A 45 9.57 15.58 0.01
C LYS A 45 8.15 15.03 0.03
N ILE A 46 7.30 15.62 -0.78
CA ILE A 46 5.94 15.16 -1.07
C ILE A 46 6.00 14.21 -2.27
N VAL A 47 5.55 12.98 -2.08
CA VAL A 47 5.40 12.02 -3.19
C VAL A 47 4.00 12.15 -3.77
N ILE A 48 3.91 12.60 -5.02
CA ILE A 48 2.66 12.62 -5.79
C ILE A 48 2.60 11.32 -6.62
N LEU A 49 1.80 10.37 -6.13
CA LEU A 49 1.69 9.03 -6.70
C LEU A 49 0.40 8.87 -7.55
N THR A 50 0.53 8.32 -8.76
CA THR A 50 -0.62 7.83 -9.55
C THR A 50 -0.41 6.40 -10.00
N THR A 51 -1.36 5.52 -9.68
CA THR A 51 -1.35 4.13 -10.13
C THR A 51 -2.71 3.76 -10.72
N THR A 52 -2.73 2.64 -11.45
CA THR A 52 -3.91 2.17 -12.18
C THR A 52 -5.10 1.86 -11.26
N ASN A 53 -4.85 1.34 -10.06
CA ASN A 53 -5.91 0.79 -9.20
C ASN A 53 -6.21 1.66 -7.95
N PHE A 54 -5.24 2.44 -7.47
CA PHE A 54 -5.32 3.04 -6.13
C PHE A 54 -6.47 4.03 -5.96
N THR A 55 -6.71 4.89 -6.96
CA THR A 55 -7.78 5.90 -6.88
C THR A 55 -9.17 5.27 -6.74
N LYS A 56 -9.42 4.10 -7.36
CA LYS A 56 -10.70 3.41 -7.27
C LYS A 56 -10.96 2.87 -5.86
N VAL A 57 -9.95 2.24 -5.27
CA VAL A 57 -10.04 1.67 -3.92
C VAL A 57 -10.29 2.77 -2.89
N VAL A 58 -9.47 3.83 -2.92
CA VAL A 58 -9.63 4.96 -2.00
C VAL A 58 -11.00 5.61 -2.17
N SER A 59 -11.46 5.82 -3.42
CA SER A 59 -12.77 6.42 -3.69
C SER A 59 -13.93 5.61 -3.09
N SER A 60 -13.85 4.28 -3.12
CA SER A 60 -14.86 3.42 -2.50
C SER A 60 -14.88 3.51 -0.97
N ALA A 61 -13.76 3.90 -0.36
CA ALA A 61 -13.59 4.00 1.09
C ALA A 61 -13.83 5.41 1.65
N LEU A 62 -14.04 6.46 0.82
CA LEU A 62 -14.10 7.86 1.26
C LEU A 62 -15.18 8.18 2.30
N LYS A 63 -16.20 7.33 2.44
CA LYS A 63 -17.24 7.49 3.49
C LYS A 63 -16.82 6.92 4.85
N ALA A 64 -15.70 6.20 4.91
CA ALA A 64 -15.19 5.66 6.16
C ALA A 64 -14.61 6.80 7.02
N PRO A 65 -14.85 6.81 8.34
CA PRO A 65 -14.34 7.83 9.24
C PRO A 65 -12.82 7.76 9.42
N PHE A 66 -12.22 6.62 9.07
CA PHE A 66 -10.80 6.39 9.15
C PHE A 66 -10.37 5.46 8.02
N ILE A 67 -9.31 5.83 7.30
CA ILE A 67 -8.78 5.06 6.17
C ILE A 67 -7.27 4.93 6.36
N MET A 68 -6.76 3.73 6.19
CA MET A 68 -5.35 3.39 6.30
C MET A 68 -4.95 2.36 5.26
N ALA A 69 -3.65 2.29 4.95
CA ALA A 69 -3.09 1.31 4.03
C ALA A 69 -2.32 0.22 4.78
N GLY A 70 -2.71 -1.04 4.54
CA GLY A 70 -2.02 -2.22 5.04
C GLY A 70 -1.42 -3.05 3.90
N CYS A 71 -0.25 -3.64 4.16
CA CYS A 71 0.42 -4.62 3.31
C CYS A 71 1.16 -5.64 4.19
N LEU A 72 1.71 -6.71 3.60
CA LEU A 72 2.45 -7.73 4.36
C LEU A 72 3.60 -7.12 5.19
N ARG A 73 4.30 -6.13 4.64
CA ARG A 73 5.42 -5.49 5.33
C ARG A 73 5.02 -4.75 6.60
N ASN A 74 3.77 -4.30 6.75
CA ASN A 74 3.30 -3.63 7.96
C ASN A 74 2.09 -4.32 8.58
N ALA A 75 1.86 -5.60 8.29
CA ALA A 75 0.60 -6.29 8.60
C ALA A 75 0.23 -6.24 10.08
N MET A 76 1.18 -6.49 10.98
CA MET A 76 0.96 -6.44 12.43
C MET A 76 0.70 -5.02 12.94
N ALA A 77 1.44 -4.03 12.43
CA ALA A 77 1.22 -2.62 12.74
C ALA A 77 -0.14 -2.13 12.20
N ALA A 78 -0.54 -2.58 11.02
CA ALA A 78 -1.80 -2.26 10.39
C ALA A 78 -2.98 -2.86 11.16
N ALA A 79 -2.90 -4.15 11.51
CA ALA A 79 -3.86 -4.80 12.40
C ALA A 79 -3.98 -4.04 13.73
N SER A 80 -2.84 -3.57 14.26
CA SER A 80 -2.83 -2.86 15.52
C SER A 80 -3.54 -1.52 15.48
N LEU A 81 -3.22 -0.70 14.48
CA LEU A 81 -3.88 0.58 14.33
C LEU A 81 -5.38 0.42 14.06
N ALA A 82 -5.75 -0.52 13.20
CA ALA A 82 -7.15 -0.77 12.85
C ALA A 82 -7.98 -1.17 14.08
N MET A 83 -7.48 -2.06 14.94
CA MET A 83 -8.18 -2.46 16.17
C MET A 83 -8.30 -1.31 17.17
N ARG A 84 -7.25 -0.48 17.33
CA ARG A 84 -7.29 0.71 18.20
C ARG A 84 -8.35 1.71 17.75
N GLU A 85 -8.39 2.02 16.46
CA GLU A 85 -9.34 2.98 15.91
C GLU A 85 -10.77 2.44 15.90
N ALA A 86 -10.95 1.16 15.61
CA ALA A 86 -12.24 0.48 15.71
C ALA A 86 -12.81 0.55 17.13
N ALA A 87 -12.00 0.22 18.14
CA ALA A 87 -12.39 0.29 19.54
C ALA A 87 -12.72 1.72 19.98
N LYS A 88 -11.86 2.69 19.62
CA LYS A 88 -12.06 4.11 19.93
C LYS A 88 -13.37 4.67 19.36
N GLN A 89 -13.78 4.20 18.19
CA GLN A 89 -14.96 4.71 17.48
C GLN A 89 -16.22 3.85 17.68
N GLY A 90 -16.11 2.71 18.37
CA GLY A 90 -17.21 1.74 18.48
C GLY A 90 -17.66 1.20 17.12
N ARG A 91 -16.70 0.90 16.22
CA ARG A 91 -16.98 0.49 14.82
C ARG A 91 -16.29 -0.82 14.46
N ASN A 92 -16.80 -1.45 13.41
CA ASN A 92 -16.14 -2.61 12.80
C ASN A 92 -15.03 -2.19 11.83
N VAL A 93 -14.07 -3.09 11.60
CA VAL A 93 -13.04 -2.95 10.57
C VAL A 93 -13.53 -3.57 9.26
N THR A 94 -13.33 -2.88 8.15
CA THR A 94 -13.51 -3.44 6.80
C THR A 94 -12.17 -3.43 6.07
N ILE A 95 -11.76 -4.58 5.56
CA ILE A 95 -10.55 -4.70 4.73
C ILE A 95 -10.97 -4.71 3.26
N VAL A 96 -10.56 -3.68 2.51
CA VAL A 96 -10.83 -3.57 1.08
C VAL A 96 -9.56 -3.95 0.32
N HIS A 97 -9.58 -5.07 -0.39
CA HIS A 97 -8.48 -5.46 -1.26
C HIS A 97 -8.64 -4.83 -2.65
N SER A 98 -7.52 -4.48 -3.30
CA SER A 98 -7.56 -3.62 -4.49
C SER A 98 -8.10 -4.30 -5.74
N GLY A 99 -7.84 -5.60 -5.88
CA GLY A 99 -8.18 -6.33 -7.09
C GLY A 99 -7.44 -5.80 -8.32
N ARG A 100 -7.67 -6.43 -9.47
CA ARG A 100 -7.18 -5.92 -10.76
C ARG A 100 -8.32 -5.87 -11.75
N LYS A 101 -8.68 -4.67 -12.22
CA LYS A 101 -9.81 -4.44 -13.14
C LYS A 101 -11.15 -5.04 -12.66
N GLY A 102 -11.39 -5.04 -11.35
CA GLY A 102 -12.62 -5.62 -10.76
C GLY A 102 -12.54 -7.13 -10.51
N PHE A 103 -11.42 -7.78 -10.82
CA PHE A 103 -11.21 -9.20 -10.55
C PHE A 103 -10.48 -9.43 -9.24
N PHE A 104 -10.76 -10.59 -8.65
CA PHE A 104 -10.06 -11.15 -7.50
C PHE A 104 -8.56 -11.31 -7.78
N THR A 105 -7.75 -10.96 -6.79
CA THR A 105 -6.29 -11.10 -6.79
C THR A 105 -5.87 -11.92 -5.57
N PRO A 106 -5.31 -13.13 -5.75
CA PRO A 106 -4.92 -14.01 -4.65
C PRO A 106 -3.95 -13.33 -3.66
N GLU A 107 -3.03 -12.52 -4.15
CA GLU A 107 -2.04 -11.79 -3.37
C GLU A 107 -2.65 -10.72 -2.47
N ASP A 108 -3.69 -10.02 -2.92
CA ASP A 108 -4.35 -9.03 -2.06
C ASP A 108 -5.24 -9.73 -1.03
N TYR A 109 -5.93 -10.81 -1.43
CA TYR A 109 -6.77 -11.58 -0.52
C TYR A 109 -5.97 -12.23 0.60
N ILE A 110 -4.86 -12.90 0.28
CA ILE A 110 -4.02 -13.51 1.31
C ILE A 110 -3.43 -12.45 2.25
N THR A 111 -3.08 -11.27 1.74
CA THR A 111 -2.64 -10.13 2.56
C THR A 111 -3.74 -9.68 3.52
N ALA A 112 -4.99 -9.59 3.06
CA ALA A 112 -6.13 -9.26 3.90
C ALA A 112 -6.36 -10.31 5.00
N VAL A 113 -6.21 -11.61 4.68
CA VAL A 113 -6.30 -12.69 5.66
C VAL A 113 -5.19 -12.60 6.70
N VAL A 114 -3.94 -12.33 6.30
CA VAL A 114 -2.82 -12.15 7.23
C VAL A 114 -3.09 -11.01 8.22
N ILE A 115 -3.54 -9.86 7.71
CA ILE A 115 -3.90 -8.71 8.57
C ILE A 115 -5.05 -9.06 9.51
N LYS A 116 -6.11 -9.71 9.01
CA LYS A 116 -7.23 -10.17 9.82
C LYS A 116 -6.80 -11.14 10.91
N ASN A 117 -5.92 -12.09 10.59
CA ASN A 117 -5.42 -13.05 11.58
C ASN A 117 -4.67 -12.35 12.71
N PHE A 118 -3.84 -11.34 12.42
CA PHE A 118 -3.22 -10.54 13.47
C PHE A 118 -4.23 -9.78 14.34
N MET A 119 -5.34 -9.29 13.78
CA MET A 119 -6.42 -8.68 14.57
C MET A 119 -7.09 -9.69 15.53
N GLU A 120 -7.16 -10.96 15.13
CA GLU A 120 -7.80 -12.04 15.89
C GLU A 120 -6.83 -12.81 16.80
N GLY A 121 -5.56 -12.39 16.90
CA GLY A 121 -4.54 -13.10 17.66
C GLY A 121 -4.17 -14.47 17.07
N ARG A 122 -4.37 -14.67 15.76
CA ARG A 122 -4.06 -15.89 15.01
C ARG A 122 -2.77 -15.73 14.23
N ARG A 123 -2.12 -16.85 13.92
CA ARG A 123 -0.95 -16.90 13.03
C ARG A 123 -1.35 -16.65 11.58
N GLU A 124 -0.40 -16.19 10.79
CA GLU A 124 -0.50 -16.13 9.33
C GLU A 124 -0.77 -17.51 8.73
N PRO A 125 -1.52 -17.60 7.61
CA PRO A 125 -1.73 -18.88 6.92
C PRO A 125 -0.41 -19.47 6.44
N GLU A 126 -0.22 -20.77 6.62
CA GLU A 126 0.97 -21.47 6.11
C GLU A 126 1.10 -21.30 4.58
N GLY A 127 2.29 -20.92 4.11
CA GLY A 127 2.57 -20.75 2.69
C GLY A 127 1.93 -19.51 2.06
N PHE A 128 1.56 -18.49 2.84
CA PHE A 128 1.04 -17.23 2.30
C PHE A 128 1.99 -16.60 1.28
N GLU A 129 3.31 -16.72 1.47
CA GLU A 129 4.33 -16.22 0.55
C GLU A 129 4.23 -16.94 -0.80
N ARG A 130 4.01 -18.25 -0.79
CA ARG A 130 3.83 -19.04 -2.02
C ARG A 130 2.62 -18.55 -2.81
N CYS A 131 1.53 -18.15 -2.13
CA CYS A 131 0.37 -17.54 -2.78
C CYS A 131 0.76 -16.22 -3.47
N VAL A 132 1.53 -15.37 -2.79
CA VAL A 132 2.02 -14.09 -3.36
C VAL A 132 2.93 -14.33 -4.57
N PHE A 133 3.96 -15.18 -4.43
CA PHE A 133 4.94 -15.45 -5.48
C PHE A 133 4.34 -16.08 -6.74
N ASN A 134 3.26 -16.87 -6.59
CA ASN A 134 2.59 -17.52 -7.72
C ASN A 134 1.43 -16.72 -8.31
N SER A 135 1.15 -15.52 -7.77
CA SER A 135 0.06 -14.67 -8.24
C SER A 135 0.24 -14.21 -9.68
N PRO A 136 -0.85 -13.91 -10.41
CA PRO A 136 -0.76 -13.32 -11.75
C PRO A 136 0.03 -12.00 -11.76
N SER A 137 -0.10 -11.18 -10.71
CA SER A 137 0.65 -9.94 -10.58
C SER A 137 2.14 -10.18 -10.38
N ALA A 138 2.53 -11.15 -9.54
CA ALA A 138 3.94 -11.52 -9.36
C ALA A 138 4.57 -12.04 -10.66
N LYS A 139 3.89 -12.95 -11.37
CA LYS A 139 4.37 -13.47 -12.66
C LYS A 139 4.54 -12.36 -13.70
N TYR A 140 3.58 -11.43 -13.74
CA TYR A 140 3.66 -10.28 -14.63
C TYR A 140 4.82 -9.35 -14.28
N LEU A 141 4.98 -8.97 -13.01
CA LEU A 141 6.08 -8.12 -12.56
C LEU A 141 7.43 -8.77 -12.86
N ALA A 142 7.59 -10.07 -12.61
CA ALA A 142 8.78 -10.81 -12.97
C ALA A 142 9.07 -10.76 -14.48
N SER A 143 8.05 -10.89 -15.34
CA SER A 143 8.22 -10.83 -16.80
C SER A 143 8.67 -9.46 -17.34
N ILE A 144 8.51 -8.39 -16.56
CA ILE A 144 8.97 -7.03 -16.92
C ILE A 144 10.19 -6.59 -16.11
N GLY A 145 10.89 -7.52 -15.46
CA GLY A 145 12.13 -7.26 -14.72
C GLY A 145 11.94 -6.75 -13.28
N LEU A 146 10.71 -6.76 -12.75
CA LEU A 146 10.36 -6.30 -11.40
C LEU A 146 10.19 -7.48 -10.41
N GLY A 147 10.95 -8.56 -10.59
CA GLY A 147 10.87 -9.74 -9.72
C GLY A 147 11.31 -9.47 -8.27
N GLU A 148 12.28 -8.57 -8.08
CA GLU A 148 12.75 -8.18 -6.74
C GLU A 148 11.68 -7.41 -5.95
N ASP A 149 10.81 -6.66 -6.64
CA ASP A 149 9.67 -5.97 -6.00
C ASP A 149 8.73 -6.98 -5.34
N VAL A 150 8.51 -8.13 -5.99
CA VAL A 150 7.66 -9.19 -5.44
C VAL A 150 8.27 -9.73 -4.15
N LYS A 151 9.58 -10.00 -4.15
CA LYS A 151 10.30 -10.48 -2.96
C LYS A 151 10.23 -9.46 -1.84
N TYR A 152 10.44 -8.18 -2.14
CA TYR A 152 10.33 -7.10 -1.17
C TYR A 152 8.92 -7.00 -0.57
N CYS A 153 7.89 -7.02 -1.42
CA CYS A 153 6.49 -6.93 -0.99
C CYS A 153 6.00 -8.15 -0.19
N ALA A 154 6.58 -9.33 -0.44
CA ALA A 154 6.23 -10.56 0.28
C ALA A 154 6.79 -10.61 1.71
N GLN A 155 7.72 -9.73 2.09
CA GLN A 155 8.31 -9.73 3.43
C GLN A 155 7.28 -9.34 4.50
N LEU A 156 7.19 -10.14 5.55
CA LEU A 156 6.27 -9.90 6.66
C LEU A 156 6.88 -8.94 7.69
N ASN A 157 6.09 -7.95 8.13
CA ASN A 157 6.37 -7.10 9.30
C ASN A 157 7.73 -6.36 9.30
N GLN A 158 8.29 -6.03 8.13
CA GLN A 158 9.53 -5.24 7.98
C GLN A 158 9.33 -3.72 8.17
N SER A 159 8.10 -3.26 8.46
CA SER A 159 7.77 -1.86 8.68
C SER A 159 6.77 -1.72 9.83
N LYS A 160 7.01 -0.72 10.68
CA LYS A 160 6.08 -0.27 11.73
C LYS A 160 5.24 0.93 11.30
N THR A 161 5.46 1.42 10.08
CA THR A 161 4.77 2.60 9.55
C THR A 161 3.48 2.19 8.88
N VAL A 162 2.39 2.84 9.26
CA VAL A 162 1.06 2.68 8.67
C VAL A 162 0.62 4.00 8.05
N PRO A 163 0.49 4.08 6.72
CA PRO A 163 -0.08 5.25 6.07
C PRO A 163 -1.56 5.40 6.43
N VAL A 164 -1.97 6.58 6.85
CA VAL A 164 -3.38 6.95 7.09
C VAL A 164 -3.78 8.10 6.17
N ILE A 165 -5.04 8.16 5.75
CA ILE A 165 -5.55 9.30 4.99
C ILE A 165 -5.83 10.46 5.93
N GLU A 166 -5.18 11.59 5.67
CA GLU A 166 -5.46 12.90 6.24
C GLU A 166 -5.84 13.84 5.09
N PHE A 167 -7.06 14.37 5.13
CA PHE A 167 -7.68 15.15 4.05
C PHE A 167 -7.67 14.39 2.71
N THR A 168 -6.71 14.71 1.83
CA THR A 168 -6.57 14.12 0.49
C THR A 168 -5.25 13.39 0.28
N SER A 169 -4.47 13.18 1.35
CA SER A 169 -3.12 12.62 1.29
C SER A 169 -2.90 11.53 2.33
N PHE A 170 -2.02 10.59 2.03
CA PHE A 170 -1.55 9.63 3.02
C PHE A 170 -0.39 10.22 3.83
N VAL A 171 -0.47 10.11 5.16
CA VAL A 171 0.58 10.47 6.10
C VAL A 171 1.01 9.22 6.85
N GLY A 172 2.32 8.96 6.89
CA GLY A 172 2.88 7.81 7.61
C GLY A 172 2.82 8.00 9.12
N ARG A 173 2.21 7.05 9.84
CA ARG A 173 2.23 7.01 11.30
C ARG A 173 3.08 5.84 11.79
N LEU A 174 4.00 6.09 12.71
CA LEU A 174 4.77 5.04 13.36
C LEU A 174 3.90 4.37 14.44
N ILE A 175 3.74 3.06 14.34
CA ILE A 175 2.90 2.28 15.26
C ILE A 175 3.79 1.37 16.09
N SER A 176 3.66 1.43 17.41
CA SER A 176 4.12 0.38 18.31
C SER A 176 3.03 -0.69 18.38
N PRO A 177 3.21 -1.87 17.76
CA PRO A 177 2.21 -2.93 17.78
C PRO A 177 1.95 -3.43 19.20
N PHE A 178 0.80 -4.06 19.43
CA PHE A 178 0.47 -4.66 20.72
C PHE A 178 1.32 -5.89 21.02
#